data_AF-A0A147K2W0-F1
#
_entry.id   AF-A0A147K2W0-F1
#
_cell.length_a   1.000
_cell.length_b   1.000
_cell.length_c   1.000
_cell.angle_alpha   90.00
_cell.angle_beta   90.00
_cell.angle_gamma   90.00
#
_symmetry.space_group_name_H-M   'P 1'
#
loop_
_entity.id
_entity.type
_entity.pdbx_description
1 polymer ?
#
loop_
_entity_poly.entity_id
_entity_poly.type
_entity_poly.pdbx_seq_one_letter_code
_entity_poly.pdbx_strand_id
1 'polypeptide(L)'
;MGWRIYYQTKESVSDEELSKLKELLEKFNVSRRSAGCRIKLWRKCDILDCLSPMNSRWGFTIVHDAEEREALMEILFKMSEATPRLTWLLLDEGNGGKEVVVRGGRLVGEAIRARRSLMAQTVIAD
;
A
#
# COMPACT_ATOMS: atom_id res chain seq x y z
N MET A 1 10.37 8.63 17.47
CA MET A 1 10.57 7.29 16.87
C MET A 1 9.51 7.16 15.79
N GLY A 2 9.91 6.89 14.54
CA GLY A 2 8.94 6.77 13.44
C GLY A 2 8.13 5.48 13.54
N TRP A 3 6.98 5.44 12.87
CA TRP A 3 6.13 4.23 12.74
C TRP A 3 5.92 3.89 11.28
N ARG A 4 5.47 2.67 11.00
CA ARG A 4 5.28 2.18 9.63
C ARG A 4 3.84 2.30 9.18
N ILE A 5 3.69 2.66 7.92
CA ILE A 5 2.46 2.46 7.16
C ILE A 5 2.75 1.42 6.08
N TYR A 6 2.07 0.29 6.17
CA TYR A 6 2.13 -0.78 5.19
C TYR A 6 1.02 -0.60 4.17
N TYR A 7 1.29 -0.98 2.93
CA TYR A 7 0.31 -0.93 1.85
C TYR A 7 0.48 -2.13 0.92
N GLN A 8 -0.63 -2.70 0.46
CA GLN A 8 -0.62 -3.75 -0.57
C GLN A 8 -1.85 -3.71 -1.46
N THR A 9 -1.72 -4.19 -2.69
CA THR A 9 -2.85 -4.46 -3.59
C THR A 9 -3.33 -5.90 -3.39
N LYS A 10 -4.65 -6.12 -3.39
CA LYS A 10 -5.22 -7.48 -3.33
C LYS A 10 -5.09 -8.20 -4.66
N GLU A 11 -5.25 -7.48 -5.76
CA GLU A 11 -5.22 -8.00 -7.11
C GLU A 11 -3.81 -7.89 -7.72
N SER A 12 -3.54 -8.71 -8.74
CA SER A 12 -2.39 -8.51 -9.63
C SER A 12 -2.49 -7.14 -10.30
N VAL A 13 -1.39 -6.41 -10.34
CA VAL A 13 -1.31 -5.11 -11.03
C VAL A 13 -0.93 -5.34 -12.49
N SER A 14 -1.69 -4.76 -13.42
CA SER A 14 -1.36 -4.82 -14.86
C SER A 14 -0.19 -3.89 -15.20
N ASP A 15 0.44 -4.08 -16.36
CA ASP A 15 1.55 -3.22 -16.78
C ASP A 15 1.13 -1.76 -16.97
N GLU A 16 -0.09 -1.53 -17.47
CA GLU A 16 -0.66 -0.19 -17.63
C GLU A 16 -0.89 0.49 -16.27
N GLU A 17 -1.49 -0.23 -15.32
CA GLU A 17 -1.68 0.27 -13.95
C GLU A 17 -0.34 0.53 -13.27
N LEU A 18 0.64 -0.37 -13.45
CA LEU A 18 1.98 -0.20 -12.91
C LEU A 18 2.67 1.04 -13.46
N SER A 19 2.49 1.35 -14.75
CA SER A 19 3.02 2.58 -15.36
C SER A 19 2.44 3.82 -14.67
N LYS A 20 1.11 3.88 -14.50
CA LYS A 20 0.44 4.99 -13.81
C LYS A 20 0.93 5.15 -12.36
N LEU A 21 1.10 4.04 -11.64
CA LEU A 21 1.61 4.05 -10.27
C LEU A 21 3.06 4.55 -10.21
N LYS A 22 3.92 4.16 -11.15
CA LYS A 22 5.32 4.62 -11.22
C LYS A 22 5.42 6.12 -11.45
N GLU A 23 4.57 6.70 -12.30
CA GLU A 23 4.54 8.14 -12.52
C GLU A 23 4.17 8.92 -11.25
N LEU A 24 3.16 8.44 -10.51
CA LEU A 24 2.77 9.02 -9.23
C LEU A 24 3.85 8.87 -8.15
N LEU A 25 4.47 7.69 -8.08
CA LEU A 25 5.61 7.40 -7.21
C LEU A 25 6.77 8.36 -7.47
N GLU A 26 7.12 8.56 -8.74
CA GLU A 26 8.24 9.40 -9.12
C GLU A 26 7.99 10.86 -8.73
N LYS A 27 6.80 11.39 -9.05
CA LYS A 27 6.40 12.76 -8.66
C LYS A 27 6.47 12.96 -7.14
N PHE A 28 5.97 11.99 -6.37
CA PHE A 28 6.00 12.04 -4.91
C PHE A 28 7.42 11.90 -4.33
N ASN A 29 8.22 10.98 -4.87
CA ASN A 29 9.56 10.70 -4.35
C ASN A 29 10.59 11.76 -4.75
N VAL A 30 10.38 12.47 -5.88
CA VAL A 30 11.27 13.56 -6.33
C VAL A 30 11.23 14.74 -5.36
N SER A 31 10.04 15.15 -4.90
CA SER A 31 9.89 16.22 -3.92
C SER A 31 10.41 15.85 -2.52
N ARG A 32 10.77 14.58 -2.30
CA ARG A 32 11.17 14.02 -1.00
C ARG A 32 12.51 13.29 -1.02
N ARG A 33 13.43 13.65 -1.92
CA ARG A 33 14.75 12.98 -2.07
C ARG A 33 15.58 12.89 -0.79
N SER A 34 15.40 13.79 0.17
CA SER A 34 16.10 13.82 1.46
C SER A 34 15.29 13.27 2.64
N ALA A 35 13.99 12.99 2.46
CA ALA A 35 13.12 12.52 3.53
C ALA A 35 13.01 10.99 3.53
N GLY A 36 12.95 10.38 4.72
CA GLY A 36 12.75 8.93 4.90
C GLY A 36 11.44 8.40 4.30
N CYS A 37 10.54 9.30 3.90
CA CYS A 37 9.24 9.03 3.29
C CYS A 37 9.31 8.75 1.78
N ARG A 38 10.04 7.70 1.37
CA ARG A 38 9.96 7.18 0.00
C ARG A 38 9.02 5.99 -0.07
N ILE A 39 8.17 5.98 -1.10
CA ILE A 39 7.28 4.84 -1.37
C ILE A 39 8.01 3.87 -2.30
N LYS A 40 7.90 2.57 -2.01
CA LYS A 40 8.42 1.48 -2.82
C LYS A 40 7.30 0.46 -3.05
N LEU A 41 7.13 0.02 -4.30
CA LEU A 41 6.16 -1.02 -4.67
C LEU A 41 6.88 -2.27 -5.19
N TRP A 42 7.15 -3.21 -4.29
CA TRP A 42 7.74 -4.50 -4.63
C TRP A 42 6.69 -5.47 -5.14
N ARG A 43 7.09 -6.48 -5.94
CA ARG A 43 6.17 -7.59 -6.20
C ARG A 43 6.12 -8.48 -4.98
N LYS A 44 4.93 -9.00 -4.69
CA LYS A 44 4.75 -9.93 -3.58
C LYS A 44 5.50 -11.25 -3.82
N CYS A 45 5.58 -11.71 -5.07
CA CYS A 45 6.36 -12.89 -5.44
C CYS A 45 7.87 -12.74 -5.25
N ASP A 46 8.44 -11.52 -5.25
CA ASP A 46 9.89 -11.32 -5.04
C ASP A 46 10.37 -11.77 -3.63
N ILE A 47 9.44 -12.14 -2.73
CA ILE A 47 9.72 -12.55 -1.36
C ILE A 47 9.37 -14.02 -1.13
N LEU A 48 8.24 -14.46 -1.68
CA LEU A 48 7.77 -15.83 -1.62
C LEU A 48 7.02 -16.14 -2.93
N ASP A 49 7.61 -17.00 -3.77
CA ASP A 49 7.07 -17.36 -5.10
C ASP A 49 5.68 -18.01 -5.04
N CYS A 50 5.27 -18.52 -3.86
CA CYS A 50 3.98 -19.15 -3.63
C CYS A 50 2.83 -18.17 -3.33
N LEU A 51 3.08 -16.86 -3.29
CA LEU A 51 2.06 -15.87 -2.95
C LEU A 51 1.21 -15.52 -4.18
N SER A 52 -0.07 -15.90 -4.12
CA SER A 52 -1.09 -15.43 -5.08
C SER A 52 -1.75 -14.13 -4.58
N PRO A 53 -1.99 -13.14 -5.46
CA PRO A 53 -1.60 -13.08 -6.88
C PRO A 53 -0.13 -12.70 -7.06
N MET A 54 0.57 -13.34 -8.01
CA MET A 54 2.01 -13.14 -8.23
C MET A 54 2.39 -11.66 -8.47
N ASN A 55 1.59 -10.93 -9.24
CA ASN A 55 1.86 -9.54 -9.60
C ASN A 55 1.21 -8.51 -8.66
N SER A 56 0.71 -8.95 -7.50
CA SER A 56 0.28 -8.01 -6.46
C SER A 56 1.48 -7.20 -5.95
N ARG A 57 1.23 -5.95 -5.58
CA ARG A 57 2.25 -5.01 -5.13
C ARG A 57 2.12 -4.77 -3.65
N TRP A 58 3.25 -4.57 -2.99
CA TRP A 58 3.26 -4.23 -1.57
C TRP A 58 4.46 -3.34 -1.22
N GLY A 59 4.39 -2.71 -0.06
CA GLY A 59 5.48 -1.93 0.49
C GLY A 59 5.18 -1.40 1.88
N PHE A 60 6.14 -0.67 2.42
CA PHE A 60 5.96 0.11 3.64
C PHE A 60 6.81 1.37 3.58
N THR A 61 6.38 2.36 4.34
CA THR A 61 7.11 3.62 4.52
C THR A 61 7.11 3.98 6.00
N ILE A 62 8.24 4.49 6.49
CA ILE A 62 8.38 4.98 7.86
C ILE A 62 8.07 6.47 7.85
N VAL A 63 7.12 6.88 8.68
CA VAL A 63 6.73 8.28 8.90
C VAL A 63 7.12 8.72 10.31
N HIS A 64 7.48 9.98 10.49
CA HIS A 64 8.00 10.54 11.75
C HIS A 64 7.03 11.53 12.39
N ASP A 65 6.13 12.10 11.61
CA ASP A 65 5.14 13.09 12.05
C ASP A 65 3.81 12.96 11.29
N ALA A 66 2.84 13.79 11.68
CA ALA A 66 1.50 13.77 11.11
C ALA A 66 1.46 14.27 9.66
N GLU A 67 2.37 15.16 9.26
CA GLU A 67 2.42 15.74 7.91
C GLU A 67 2.95 14.70 6.91
N GLU A 68 4.02 13.98 7.27
CA GLU A 68 4.54 12.85 6.51
C GLU A 68 3.47 11.77 6.32
N ARG A 69 2.73 11.46 7.39
CA ARG A 69 1.60 10.53 7.37
C ARG A 69 0.51 11.00 6.41
N GLU A 70 0.04 12.24 6.57
CA GLU A 70 -1.05 12.78 5.75
C GLU A 70 -0.68 12.75 4.27
N ALA A 71 0.51 13.21 3.93
CA ALA A 71 0.96 13.22 2.54
C ALA A 71 1.13 11.81 1.97
N LEU A 72 1.60 10.84 2.77
CA LEU A 72 1.67 9.44 2.37
C LEU A 72 0.26 8.86 2.13
N MET A 73 -0.71 9.14 2.99
CA MET A 73 -2.08 8.70 2.81
C MET A 73 -2.71 9.34 1.56
N GLU A 74 -2.48 10.62 1.33
CA GLU A 74 -3.00 11.34 0.15
C GLU A 74 -2.51 10.71 -1.15
N ILE A 75 -1.21 10.41 -1.27
CA ILE A 75 -0.67 9.80 -2.49
C ILE A 75 -1.15 8.35 -2.66
N LEU A 76 -1.34 7.59 -1.57
CA LEU A 76 -1.91 6.24 -1.64
C LEU A 76 -3.37 6.27 -2.11
N PHE A 77 -4.15 7.27 -1.71
CA PHE A 77 -5.50 7.50 -2.23
C PHE A 77 -5.49 7.88 -3.72
N LYS A 78 -4.59 8.78 -4.14
CA LYS A 78 -4.39 9.12 -5.57
C LYS A 78 -3.98 7.92 -6.41
N MET A 79 -3.14 7.04 -5.87
CA MET A 79 -2.79 5.78 -6.52
C MET A 79 -3.99 4.87 -6.70
N SER A 80 -4.83 4.74 -5.67
CA SER A 80 -6.08 3.97 -5.75
C SER A 80 -7.05 4.58 -6.77
N GLU A 81 -7.13 5.90 -6.88
CA GLU A 81 -7.94 6.60 -7.87
C GLU A 81 -7.45 6.33 -9.30
N ALA A 82 -6.14 6.40 -9.53
CA ALA A 82 -5.52 6.10 -10.83
C ALA A 82 -5.63 4.61 -11.24
N THR A 83 -5.93 3.74 -10.27
CA THR A 83 -6.06 2.28 -10.45
C THR A 83 -7.37 1.78 -9.86
N PRO A 84 -8.54 2.21 -10.39
CA PRO A 84 -9.84 2.00 -9.73
C PRO A 84 -10.25 0.52 -9.61
N ARG A 85 -9.64 -0.35 -10.42
CA ARG A 85 -9.82 -1.80 -10.32
C ARG A 85 -9.18 -2.37 -9.06
N LEU A 86 -8.06 -1.81 -8.61
CA LEU A 86 -7.25 -2.33 -7.51
C LEU A 86 -7.86 -1.96 -6.16
N THR A 87 -7.92 -2.95 -5.28
CA THR A 87 -8.22 -2.80 -3.87
C THR A 87 -6.92 -2.68 -3.08
N TRP A 88 -6.75 -1.57 -2.38
CA TRP A 88 -5.59 -1.26 -1.56
C TRP A 88 -5.90 -1.54 -0.09
N LEU A 89 -5.00 -2.27 0.58
CA LEU A 89 -5.03 -2.48 2.02
C LEU A 89 -3.92 -1.65 2.64
N LEU A 90 -4.27 -0.73 3.53
CA LEU A 90 -3.31 0.12 4.22
C LEU A 90 -3.38 -0.14 5.72
N LEU A 91 -2.24 -0.41 6.36
CA LEU A 91 -2.15 -0.62 7.81
C LEU A 91 -1.23 0.43 8.40
N ASP A 92 -1.78 1.25 9.29
CA ASP A 92 -1.07 2.34 9.95
C ASP A 92 -0.77 1.98 11.41
N GLU A 93 0.49 1.66 11.71
CA GLU A 93 0.91 1.28 13.06
C GLU A 93 0.76 2.42 14.07
N GLY A 94 0.87 3.68 13.63
CA GLY A 94 0.77 4.85 14.50
C GLY A 94 -0.67 5.21 14.85
N ASN A 95 -1.65 4.71 14.09
CA ASN A 95 -3.08 4.93 14.33
C ASN A 95 -3.74 3.71 14.99
N GLY A 96 -3.08 3.13 16.00
CA GLY A 96 -3.57 1.96 16.73
C GLY A 96 -3.58 0.67 15.91
N GLY A 97 -2.83 0.62 14.79
CA GLY A 97 -2.80 -0.55 13.91
C GLY A 97 -4.11 -0.78 13.16
N LYS A 98 -4.85 0.29 12.85
CA LYS A 98 -6.06 0.23 12.03
C LYS A 98 -5.70 -0.14 10.59
N GLU A 99 -6.45 -1.09 10.04
CA GLU A 99 -6.40 -1.43 8.62
C GLU A 99 -7.55 -0.74 7.90
N VAL A 100 -7.22 -0.01 6.83
CA VAL A 100 -8.18 0.66 5.96
C VAL A 100 -8.14 0.05 4.57
N VAL A 101 -9.31 -0.08 3.97
CA VAL A 101 -9.48 -0.61 2.61
C VAL A 101 -9.86 0.55 1.69
N VAL A 102 -9.06 0.78 0.66
CA VAL A 102 -9.23 1.88 -0.28
C VAL A 102 -9.42 1.33 -1.69
N ARG A 103 -10.41 1.85 -2.42
CA ARG A 103 -10.66 1.49 -3.82
C ARG A 103 -11.19 2.70 -4.58
N GLY A 104 -10.62 2.97 -5.76
CA GLY A 104 -10.99 4.13 -6.57
C GLY A 104 -10.84 5.46 -5.82
N GLY A 105 -9.81 5.58 -4.97
CA GLY A 105 -9.55 6.78 -4.17
C GLY A 105 -10.55 7.02 -3.04
N ARG A 106 -11.36 6.01 -2.67
CA ARG A 106 -12.34 6.11 -1.59
C ARG A 106 -12.11 5.05 -0.53
N LEU A 107 -12.36 5.41 0.72
CA LEU A 107 -12.44 4.45 1.81
C LEU A 107 -13.68 3.57 1.59
N VAL A 108 -13.48 2.26 1.46
CA VAL A 108 -14.57 1.28 1.26
C VAL A 108 -14.74 0.34 2.46
N GLY A 109 -13.88 0.45 3.46
CA GLY A 109 -14.02 -0.25 4.73
C GLY A 109 -12.90 0.08 5.72
N GLU A 110 -13.17 -0.14 7.00
CA GLU A 110 -12.18 -0.12 8.08
C GLU A 110 -12.28 -1.43 8.85
N ALA A 111 -11.16 -2.10 9.09
CA ALA A 111 -11.09 -3.24 9.99
C ALA A 111 -10.45 -2.79 11.31
N ILE A 112 -11.26 -2.74 12.36
CA ILE A 112 -10.75 -2.73 13.74
C ILE A 112 -10.22 -4.12 14.00
N ARG A 113 -8.96 -4.23 14.41
CA ARG A 113 -8.20 -5.48 14.56
C ARG A 113 -8.95 -6.53 15.40
N ALA A 114 -9.77 -7.34 14.76
CA ALA A 114 -10.33 -8.57 15.31
C ALA A 114 -9.86 -9.74 14.42
N ARG A 115 -8.69 -10.29 14.76
CA ARG A 115 -8.13 -11.58 14.30
C ARG A 115 -8.26 -11.88 12.80
N ARG A 116 -7.41 -11.27 11.97
CA ARG A 116 -6.68 -11.95 10.88
C ARG A 116 -5.68 -10.95 10.28
N SER A 117 -4.40 -11.23 10.49
CA SER A 117 -3.27 -10.42 10.02
C SER A 117 -3.29 -10.26 8.50
N LEU A 118 -2.78 -9.13 7.99
CA LEU A 118 -2.36 -8.95 6.59
C LEU A 118 -1.45 -10.10 6.09
N MET A 119 -0.77 -10.79 7.02
CA MET A 119 0.08 -11.95 6.73
C MET A 119 -0.68 -13.29 6.60
N ALA A 120 -1.97 -13.34 6.91
CA ALA A 120 -2.73 -14.60 6.94
C ALA A 120 -3.48 -14.91 5.63
N GLN A 121 -3.43 -14.04 4.61
CA GLN A 121 -4.05 -14.29 3.32
C GLN A 121 -3.08 -15.00 2.37
N THR A 122 -2.70 -16.25 2.68
CA THR A 122 -2.20 -17.23 1.70
C THR A 122 -2.30 -18.66 2.26
N VAL A 123 -3.48 -19.27 2.24
CA VAL A 123 -3.64 -20.73 2.04
C VAL A 123 -5.04 -20.96 1.47
N ILE A 124 -5.17 -20.96 0.15
CA ILE A 124 -6.12 -21.82 -0.54
C ILE A 124 -5.30 -22.43 -1.68
N ALA A 125 -4.75 -23.61 -1.40
CA ALA A 125 -4.36 -24.55 -2.45
C ALA A 125 -5.65 -25.19 -2.99
N ASP A 126 -5.63 -25.50 -4.29
CA ASP A 126 -6.70 -26.17 -5.06
C ASP A 126 -7.41 -27.33 -4.34
#